data_AF-A0A1V9G7S8-F1
#
_entry.id   AF-A0A1V9G7S8-F1
#
_cell.length_a   1.000
_cell.length_b   1.000
_cell.length_c   1.000
_cell.angle_alpha   90.00
_cell.angle_beta   90.00
_cell.angle_gamma   90.00
#
_symmetry.space_group_name_H-M   'P 1'
#
loop_
_entity.id
_entity.type
_entity.pdbx_description
1 polymer ?
#
loop_
_entity_poly.entity_id
_entity_poly.type
_entity_poly.pdbx_seq_one_letter_code
_entity_poly.pdbx_strand_id
1 'polypeptide(L)'
;MNLKRSHIEKAVQIRDFLHKNFFENYDYEFLCKKFGLNKFQLKSAFKAVTNDNIHSYLTKLKMDHAKRLLQKTEFSIDYISAAIGLDRSNFYIQFKKHEGKTPAQWRKDLTMECNLNDSHESSDQLKKIKKQTTKNVERSK
;
A
#
# COMPACT_ATOMS: atom_id res chain seq x y z
N MET A 1 -26.13 3.59 -16.92
CA MET A 1 -26.20 3.50 -15.44
C MET A 1 -26.47 4.89 -14.88
N ASN A 2 -27.54 5.10 -14.09
CA ASN A 2 -27.84 6.42 -13.52
C ASN A 2 -27.23 6.54 -12.11
N LEU A 3 -26.04 7.13 -12.05
CA LEU A 3 -25.27 7.30 -10.82
C LEU A 3 -25.39 8.76 -10.36
N LYS A 4 -26.15 8.98 -9.28
CA LYS A 4 -26.36 10.33 -8.72
C LYS A 4 -25.10 10.82 -8.01
N ARG A 5 -24.87 12.14 -8.03
CA ARG A 5 -23.79 12.79 -7.27
C ARG A 5 -23.77 12.39 -5.79
N SER A 6 -24.95 12.28 -5.17
CA SER A 6 -25.09 11.82 -3.79
C SER A 6 -24.58 10.39 -3.55
N HIS A 7 -24.63 9.50 -4.54
CA HIS A 7 -24.07 8.16 -4.41
C HIS A 7 -22.54 8.19 -4.44
N ILE A 8 -21.95 9.08 -5.24
CA ILE A 8 -20.50 9.28 -5.30
C ILE A 8 -19.98 9.84 -3.97
N GLU A 9 -20.66 10.83 -3.41
CA GLU A 9 -20.31 11.40 -2.10
C GLU A 9 -20.35 10.34 -1.00
N LYS A 10 -21.40 9.49 -0.97
CA LYS A 10 -21.48 8.35 -0.05
C LYS A 10 -20.37 7.33 -0.28
N ALA A 11 -20.00 7.05 -1.54
CA ALA A 11 -18.90 6.13 -1.84
C ALA A 11 -17.56 6.64 -1.31
N VAL A 12 -17.30 7.95 -1.36
CA VAL A 12 -16.11 8.58 -0.74
C VAL A 12 -16.15 8.41 0.78
N GLN A 13 -17.29 8.67 1.42
CA GLN A 13 -17.45 8.46 2.87
C GLN A 13 -17.23 6.99 3.27
N ILE A 14 -17.73 6.05 2.47
CA ILE A 14 -17.53 4.61 2.68
C ILE A 14 -16.05 4.27 2.54
N ARG A 15 -15.36 4.76 1.51
CA ARG A 15 -13.92 4.57 1.34
C ARG A 15 -13.14 5.03 2.58
N ASP A 16 -13.45 6.21 3.08
CA ASP A 16 -12.75 6.81 4.23
C ASP A 16 -13.07 6.05 5.52
N PHE A 17 -14.31 5.60 5.68
CA PHE A 17 -14.72 4.72 6.77
C PHE A 17 -13.95 3.39 6.75
N LEU A 18 -13.86 2.74 5.59
CA LEU A 18 -13.11 1.49 5.42
C LEU A 18 -11.62 1.70 5.68
N HIS A 19 -11.03 2.83 5.23
CA HIS A 19 -9.62 3.13 5.46
C HIS A 19 -9.27 3.24 6.94
N LYS A 20 -10.19 3.78 7.75
CA LYS A 20 -9.98 3.93 9.20
C LYS A 20 -10.19 2.62 9.98
N ASN A 21 -11.02 1.72 9.45
CA ASN A 21 -11.47 0.52 10.20
C ASN A 21 -11.22 -0.79 9.44
N PHE A 22 -10.20 -0.85 8.57
CA PHE A 22 -9.97 -1.99 7.68
C PHE A 22 -9.63 -3.32 8.38
N PHE A 23 -9.39 -3.30 9.70
CA PHE A 23 -9.15 -4.52 10.49
C PHE A 23 -10.41 -5.39 10.61
N GLU A 24 -11.59 -4.78 10.57
CA GLU A 24 -12.86 -5.49 10.62
C GLU A 24 -13.30 -5.96 9.22
N ASN A 25 -14.18 -6.96 9.19
CA ASN A 25 -14.81 -7.41 7.96
C ASN A 25 -16.17 -6.73 7.81
N TYR A 26 -16.38 -6.08 6.66
CA TYR A 26 -17.65 -5.44 6.32
C TYR A 26 -18.29 -6.16 5.15
N ASP A 27 -19.55 -6.55 5.32
CA ASP A 27 -20.37 -7.00 4.20
C ASP A 27 -21.09 -5.82 3.54
N TYR A 28 -21.66 -6.08 2.36
CA TYR A 28 -22.43 -5.07 1.64
C TYR A 28 -23.70 -4.66 2.39
N GLU A 29 -24.29 -5.52 3.19
CA GLU A 29 -25.56 -5.25 3.87
C GLU A 29 -25.39 -4.22 4.98
N PHE A 30 -24.35 -4.36 5.79
CA PHE A 30 -23.92 -3.42 6.80
C PHE A 30 -23.68 -2.03 6.18
N LEU A 31 -22.90 -1.95 5.11
CA LEU A 31 -22.58 -0.69 4.44
C LEU A 31 -23.83 -0.05 3.79
N CYS A 32 -24.72 -0.86 3.22
CA CYS A 32 -26.00 -0.40 2.69
C CYS A 32 -26.85 0.25 3.79
N LYS A 33 -27.02 -0.43 4.93
CA LYS A 33 -27.78 0.09 6.09
C LYS A 33 -27.14 1.35 6.66
N LYS A 34 -25.83 1.34 6.89
CA LYS A 34 -25.09 2.45 7.52
C LYS A 34 -25.11 3.74 6.68
N PHE A 35 -25.03 3.63 5.36
CA PHE A 35 -24.94 4.79 4.46
C PHE A 35 -26.23 5.06 3.67
N GLY A 36 -27.29 4.29 3.90
CA GLY A 36 -28.58 4.44 3.21
C GLY A 36 -28.45 4.31 1.69
N LEU A 37 -27.82 3.21 1.25
CA LEU A 37 -27.69 2.83 -0.16
C LEU A 37 -28.26 1.43 -0.36
N ASN A 38 -28.72 1.10 -1.56
CA ASN A 38 -28.92 -0.29 -1.93
C ASN A 38 -27.63 -0.92 -2.49
N LYS A 39 -27.61 -2.26 -2.58
CA LYS A 39 -26.42 -3.01 -3.04
C LYS A 39 -25.94 -2.59 -4.44
N PHE A 40 -26.86 -2.28 -5.35
CA PHE A 40 -26.50 -1.87 -6.72
C PHE A 40 -25.84 -0.49 -6.74
N GLN A 41 -26.42 0.48 -6.04
CA GLN A 41 -25.88 1.83 -5.88
C GLN A 41 -24.51 1.78 -5.22
N LEU A 42 -24.37 1.02 -4.12
CA LEU A 42 -23.12 0.86 -3.40
C LEU A 42 -22.03 0.27 -4.30
N LYS A 43 -22.28 -0.87 -4.95
CA LYS A 43 -21.30 -1.51 -5.84
C LYS A 43 -20.87 -0.57 -6.98
N SER A 44 -21.83 0.07 -7.64
CA SER A 44 -21.57 0.91 -8.80
C SER A 44 -20.82 2.19 -8.41
N ALA A 45 -21.27 2.88 -7.34
CA ALA A 45 -20.65 4.11 -6.88
C ALA A 45 -19.27 3.88 -6.25
N PHE A 46 -19.12 2.83 -5.44
CA PHE A 46 -17.84 2.49 -4.84
C PHE A 46 -16.80 2.16 -5.92
N LYS A 47 -17.15 1.31 -6.89
CA LYS A 47 -16.26 0.99 -8.01
C LYS A 47 -15.91 2.21 -8.86
N ALA A 48 -16.85 3.15 -9.07
CA ALA A 48 -16.56 4.38 -9.79
C ALA A 48 -15.54 5.28 -9.07
N VAL A 49 -15.52 5.26 -7.73
CA VAL A 49 -14.62 6.08 -6.91
C VAL A 49 -13.25 5.41 -6.69
N THR A 50 -13.23 4.10 -6.45
CA THR A 50 -12.01 3.38 -6.03
C THR A 50 -11.40 2.51 -7.12
N ASN A 51 -12.11 2.34 -8.25
CA ASN A 51 -11.82 1.36 -9.29
C ASN A 51 -11.77 -0.09 -8.80
N ASP A 52 -12.25 -0.35 -7.58
CA ASP A 52 -12.26 -1.66 -6.93
C ASP A 52 -13.62 -1.98 -6.32
N ASN A 53 -13.85 -3.25 -6.02
CA ASN A 53 -14.94 -3.63 -5.13
C ASN A 53 -14.48 -3.53 -3.65
N ILE A 54 -15.44 -3.53 -2.72
CA ILE A 54 -15.15 -3.35 -1.28
C ILE A 54 -14.20 -4.42 -0.74
N HIS A 55 -14.38 -5.70 -1.10
CA HIS A 55 -13.51 -6.78 -0.62
C HIS A 55 -12.09 -6.61 -1.15
N SER A 56 -11.92 -6.38 -2.45
CA SER A 56 -10.61 -6.14 -3.06
C SER A 56 -9.92 -4.93 -2.43
N TYR A 57 -10.67 -3.85 -2.18
CA TYR A 57 -10.14 -2.64 -1.55
C TYR A 57 -9.67 -2.91 -0.11
N LEU A 58 -10.47 -3.60 0.70
CA LEU A 58 -10.08 -4.01 2.06
C LEU A 58 -8.85 -4.93 2.05
N THR A 59 -8.79 -5.88 1.13
CA THR A 59 -7.62 -6.76 0.98
C THR A 59 -6.37 -5.94 0.67
N LYS A 60 -6.44 -4.96 -0.24
CA LYS A 60 -5.30 -4.07 -0.54
C LYS A 60 -4.82 -3.32 0.70
N LEU A 61 -5.74 -2.71 1.46
CA LEU A 61 -5.40 -2.03 2.71
C LEU A 61 -4.73 -2.96 3.74
N LYS A 62 -5.27 -4.17 3.91
CA LYS A 62 -4.69 -5.20 4.78
C LYS A 62 -3.29 -5.62 4.32
N MET A 63 -3.08 -5.83 3.01
CA MET A 63 -1.77 -6.18 2.46
C MET A 63 -0.75 -5.05 2.61
N ASP A 64 -1.15 -3.80 2.39
CA ASP A 64 -0.29 -2.63 2.60
C ASP A 64 0.09 -2.45 4.08
N HIS A 65 -0.83 -2.74 5.00
CA HIS A 65 -0.51 -2.81 6.42
C HIS A 65 0.45 -3.96 6.74
N ALA A 66 0.21 -5.15 6.21
CA ALA A 66 1.07 -6.31 6.41
C ALA A 66 2.51 -6.06 5.90
N LYS A 67 2.68 -5.45 4.73
CA LYS A 67 3.99 -5.05 4.21
C LYS A 67 4.73 -4.10 5.16
N ARG A 68 4.03 -3.09 5.69
CA ARG A 68 4.62 -2.16 6.67
C ARG A 68 5.09 -2.88 7.93
N LEU A 69 4.33 -3.85 8.42
CA LEU A 69 4.74 -4.68 9.56
C LEU A 69 5.94 -5.57 9.20
N LEU A 70 5.90 -6.25 8.05
CA LEU A 70 7.00 -7.09 7.59
C LEU A 70 8.32 -6.32 7.43
N GLN A 71 8.25 -5.05 7.03
CA GLN A 71 9.39 -4.16 6.83
C GLN A 71 9.92 -3.54 8.13
N LYS A 72 9.03 -3.15 9.04
CA LYS A 72 9.40 -2.36 10.23
C LYS A 72 9.61 -3.20 11.49
N THR A 73 9.20 -4.46 11.49
CA THR A 73 9.24 -5.30 12.70
C THR A 73 9.67 -6.74 12.39
N GLU A 74 10.13 -7.42 13.43
CA GLU A 74 10.49 -8.84 13.40
C GLU A 74 9.32 -9.76 13.80
N PHE A 75 8.09 -9.25 13.80
CA PHE A 75 6.93 -10.03 14.21
C PHE A 75 6.77 -11.30 13.36
N SER A 76 6.32 -12.38 13.99
CA SER A 76 6.07 -13.64 13.29
C SER A 76 4.97 -13.46 12.24
N ILE A 77 5.00 -14.30 11.20
CA ILE A 77 3.96 -14.32 10.16
C ILE A 77 2.57 -14.57 10.78
N ASP A 78 2.51 -15.41 11.82
CA ASP A 78 1.29 -15.68 12.59
C ASP A 78 0.75 -14.41 13.25
N TYR A 79 1.61 -13.66 13.95
CA TYR A 79 1.20 -12.40 14.58
C TYR A 79 0.71 -11.39 13.54
N ILE A 80 1.42 -11.25 12.42
CA ILE A 80 1.05 -10.31 11.36
C ILE A 80 -0.31 -10.69 10.75
N SER A 81 -0.56 -11.99 10.52
CA SER A 81 -1.87 -12.44 10.02
C SER A 81 -3.00 -12.10 10.99
N ALA A 82 -2.81 -12.36 12.29
CA ALA A 82 -3.78 -12.01 13.31
C ALA A 82 -4.01 -10.48 13.39
N ALA A 83 -2.93 -9.69 13.30
CA ALA A 83 -2.99 -8.23 13.36
C ALA A 83 -3.76 -7.60 12.20
N ILE A 84 -3.82 -8.24 11.04
CA ILE A 84 -4.62 -7.77 9.89
C ILE A 84 -6.00 -8.46 9.82
N GLY A 85 -6.36 -9.26 10.81
CA GLY A 85 -7.64 -9.95 10.91
C GLY A 85 -7.83 -11.03 9.84
N LEU A 86 -6.76 -11.76 9.50
CA LEU A 86 -6.79 -12.92 8.60
C LEU A 86 -6.15 -14.13 9.28
N ASP A 87 -6.60 -15.33 8.96
CA ASP A 87 -5.83 -16.53 9.31
C ASP A 87 -4.55 -16.62 8.46
N ARG A 88 -3.59 -17.40 8.96
CA ARG A 88 -2.28 -17.58 8.34
C ARG A 88 -2.38 -18.06 6.87
N SER A 89 -3.29 -18.98 6.58
CA SER A 89 -3.43 -19.58 5.25
C SER A 89 -3.97 -18.56 4.24
N ASN A 90 -5.03 -17.83 4.62
CA ASN A 90 -5.58 -16.77 3.80
C ASN A 90 -4.59 -15.62 3.62
N PHE A 91 -3.87 -15.22 4.68
CA PHE A 91 -2.81 -14.22 4.55
C PHE A 91 -1.75 -14.65 3.55
N TYR A 92 -1.26 -15.88 3.64
CA TYR A 92 -0.27 -16.43 2.71
C TYR A 92 -0.75 -16.38 1.25
N ILE A 93 -1.97 -16.86 0.98
CA ILE A 93 -2.55 -16.89 -0.37
C ILE A 93 -2.73 -15.48 -0.91
N GLN A 94 -3.33 -14.57 -0.13
CA GLN A 94 -3.59 -13.20 -0.57
C GLN A 94 -2.29 -12.42 -0.77
N PHE A 95 -1.31 -12.56 0.12
CA PHE A 95 -0.04 -11.86 0.02
C PHE A 95 0.75 -12.34 -1.20
N LYS A 96 0.83 -13.66 -1.43
CA LYS A 96 1.47 -14.21 -2.63
C LYS A 96 0.78 -13.77 -3.91
N LYS A 97 -0.55 -13.68 -3.91
CA LYS A 97 -1.32 -13.17 -5.06
C LYS A 97 -1.05 -11.69 -5.32
N HIS A 98 -0.86 -10.90 -4.26
CA HIS A 98 -0.69 -9.45 -4.36
C HIS A 98 0.75 -9.03 -4.71
N GLU A 99 1.74 -9.69 -4.12
CA GLU A 99 3.17 -9.32 -4.22
C GLU A 99 4.00 -10.31 -5.06
N GLY A 100 3.40 -11.42 -5.52
CA GLY A 100 4.08 -12.47 -6.29
C GLY A 100 4.98 -13.40 -5.46
N LYS A 101 5.26 -13.06 -4.21
CA LYS A 101 6.15 -13.80 -3.29
C LYS A 101 5.46 -14.06 -1.96
N THR A 102 5.94 -15.06 -1.22
CA THR A 102 5.41 -15.34 0.13
C THR A 102 5.86 -14.26 1.12
N PRO A 103 5.11 -14.02 2.23
CA PRO A 103 5.52 -13.06 3.26
C PRO A 103 6.95 -13.28 3.78
N ALA A 104 7.35 -14.54 3.97
CA ALA A 104 8.68 -14.90 4.45
C ALA A 104 9.77 -14.62 3.41
N GLN A 105 9.54 -14.95 2.13
CA GLN A 105 10.44 -14.60 1.04
C GLN A 105 10.57 -13.08 0.90
N TRP A 106 9.45 -12.37 0.93
CA TRP A 106 9.43 -10.92 0.82
C TRP A 106 10.24 -10.24 1.93
N ARG A 107 10.12 -10.70 3.18
CA ARG A 107 10.96 -10.22 4.29
C ARG A 107 12.44 -10.54 4.07
N LYS A 108 12.76 -11.75 3.61
CA LYS A 108 14.15 -12.15 3.33
C LYS A 108 14.78 -11.26 2.28
N ASP A 109 14.04 -10.93 1.23
CA ASP A 109 14.50 -10.07 0.14
C ASP A 109 14.81 -8.66 0.65
N LEU A 110 13.97 -8.09 1.54
CA LEU A 110 14.26 -6.80 2.18
C LEU A 110 15.57 -6.81 2.98
N THR A 111 15.87 -7.90 3.68
CA THR A 111 17.13 -8.03 4.42
C THR A 111 18.32 -8.20 3.48
N MET A 112 18.12 -8.85 2.31
CA MET A 112 19.16 -9.07 1.31
C MET A 112 19.50 -7.80 0.51
N GLU A 113 18.55 -6.88 0.33
CA GLU A 113 18.77 -5.57 -0.31
C GLU A 113 19.76 -4.67 0.47
N CYS A 114 20.14 -5.05 1.71
CA CYS A 114 21.17 -4.37 2.48
C CYS A 114 22.60 -4.91 2.24
N ASN A 115 22.79 -6.04 1.53
CA ASN A 115 24.11 -6.69 1.36
C ASN A 115 24.67 -6.63 -0.08
N LEU A 116 24.11 -5.79 -0.96
CA LEU A 116 24.59 -5.60 -2.34
C LEU A 116 24.86 -4.13 -2.72
N ASN A 117 24.83 -3.21 -1.75
CA ASN A 117 25.15 -1.79 -1.98
C ASN A 117 26.52 -1.33 -1.47
N ASP A 118 27.35 -2.25 -0.97
CA ASP A 118 28.80 -2.00 -0.89
C ASP A 118 29.43 -2.54 -2.18
N SER A 119 29.86 -1.61 -3.06
CA SER A 119 30.71 -1.78 -4.26
C SER A 119 30.07 -1.54 -5.64
N HIS A 120 29.44 -0.38 -5.90
CA HIS A 120 29.69 0.33 -7.17
C HIS A 120 29.27 1.82 -7.16
N GLU A 121 30.31 2.66 -7.13
CA GLU A 121 30.38 4.00 -7.71
C GLU A 121 29.43 5.11 -7.24
N SER A 122 29.91 5.77 -6.18
CA SER A 122 30.18 7.20 -6.28
C SER A 122 31.04 7.51 -7.52
N SER A 123 30.47 7.91 -8.67
CA SER A 123 31.31 8.51 -9.74
C SER A 123 30.72 9.62 -10.60
N ASP A 124 29.45 10.04 -10.48
CA ASP A 124 28.91 11.10 -11.36
C ASP A 124 28.41 12.42 -10.71
N GLN A 125 28.35 12.54 -9.38
CA GLN A 125 28.02 13.82 -8.73
C GLN A 125 29.21 14.57 -8.09
N LEU A 126 30.36 13.92 -7.87
CA LEU A 126 31.55 14.59 -7.34
C LEU A 126 32.55 15.09 -8.41
N LYS A 127 32.35 14.75 -9.69
CA LYS A 127 33.16 15.27 -10.82
C LYS A 127 32.59 16.55 -11.43
N LYS A 128 31.34 16.93 -11.12
CA LYS A 128 30.70 18.15 -11.66
C LYS A 128 30.92 19.40 -10.79
N ILE A 129 31.24 19.23 -9.50
CA ILE A 129 31.45 20.35 -8.57
C ILE A 129 32.92 20.84 -8.57
N LYS A 130 33.89 19.99 -8.93
CA LYS A 130 35.32 20.36 -8.99
C LYS A 130 35.76 21.04 -10.30
N LYS A 131 34.86 21.25 -11.27
CA LYS A 131 35.19 21.83 -12.58
C LYS A 131 34.80 23.32 -12.72
N GLN A 132 34.20 23.93 -11.70
CA GLN A 132 33.81 25.35 -11.72
C GLN A 132 34.66 26.25 -10.80
N THR A 133 35.45 25.69 -9.87
CA THR A 133 36.14 26.48 -8.81
C THR A 133 37.61 26.81 -9.12
N THR A 134 38.22 26.20 -10.14
CA THR A 134 39.60 26.48 -10.59
C THR A 134 39.62 27.28 -11.90
N LYS A 135 38.99 28.47 -11.90
CA LYS A 135 39.17 29.46 -12.97
C LYS A 135 39.14 30.94 -12.53
N ASN A 136 39.12 31.23 -11.22
CA ASN A 136 38.95 32.59 -10.70
C ASN A 136 40.05 33.07 -9.74
N VAL A 137 41.31 32.63 -9.88
CA VAL A 137 42.45 33.27 -9.16
C VAL A 137 43.73 33.29 -10.02
N GLU A 138 43.70 33.76 -11.28
CA GLU A 138 44.93 34.21 -12.00
C GLU A 138 44.59 35.29 -13.04
N ARG A 139 43.91 36.36 -12.61
CA ARG A 139 43.82 37.61 -13.38
C ARG A 139 43.93 38.81 -12.44
N SER A 140 45.12 38.98 -11.88
CA SER A 140 45.59 40.22 -11.25
C SER A 140 47.11 40.15 -11.08
N LYS A 141 47.82 40.12 -12.21
CA LYS A 141 49.07 40.85 -12.43
C LYS A 141 49.09 41.30 -13.89
#